data_AF-A0A7J6W398-F1
#
_entry.id   AF-A0A7J6W398-F1
#
_cell.length_a   1.000
_cell.length_b   1.000
_cell.length_c   1.000
_cell.angle_alpha   90.00
_cell.angle_beta   90.00
_cell.angle_gamma   90.00
#
_symmetry.space_group_name_H-M   'P 1'
#
loop_
_entity.id
_entity.type
_entity.pdbx_description
1 polymer ?
#
loop_
_entity_poly.entity_id
_entity_poly.type
_entity_poly.pdbx_seq_one_letter_code
_entity_poly.pdbx_strand_id
1 'polypeptide(L)'
;VQKNLDVGEVLVVDASCIMAMTVTINLQVKYSGPMRRAVFGGDNHVTGVLTGPGIVFIQSLPFHRLSQRIARAVASPSMRENPRFFVQIAVFFLLAYVMIVSSLFLTDV
;
A
#
# COMPACT_ATOMS: atom_id res chain seq x y z
N VAL A 1 13.36 -2.97 -18.98
CA VAL A 1 14.49 -3.93 -19.06
C VAL A 1 13.95 -5.23 -19.61
N GLN A 2 14.61 -5.78 -20.64
CA GLN A 2 14.28 -7.10 -21.17
C GLN A 2 15.28 -8.11 -20.60
N LYS A 3 14.79 -9.26 -20.16
CA LYS A 3 15.62 -10.36 -19.64
C LYS A 3 15.19 -11.65 -20.33
N ASN A 4 16.17 -12.38 -20.87
CA ASN A 4 15.99 -13.73 -21.37
C ASN A 4 16.32 -14.69 -20.22
N LEU A 5 15.45 -15.68 -20.00
CA LEU A 5 15.60 -16.74 -19.02
C LEU A 5 15.90 -18.04 -19.75
N ASP A 6 16.98 -18.70 -19.36
CA ASP A 6 17.30 -20.05 -19.81
C ASP A 6 16.38 -21.09 -19.15
N VAL A 7 16.45 -22.33 -19.63
CA VAL A 7 15.66 -23.45 -19.09
C VAL A 7 15.99 -23.65 -17.61
N GLY A 8 14.98 -23.50 -16.74
CA GLY A 8 15.15 -23.62 -15.29
C GLY A 8 15.80 -22.41 -14.62
N GLU A 9 16.14 -21.34 -15.34
CA GLU A 9 16.61 -20.09 -14.71
C GLU A 9 15.45 -19.45 -13.93
N VAL A 10 15.72 -19.05 -12.69
CA VAL A 10 14.75 -18.44 -11.80
C VAL A 10 15.09 -16.97 -11.60
N LEU A 11 14.10 -16.10 -11.80
CA LEU A 11 14.18 -14.67 -11.56
C LEU A 11 13.12 -14.23 -10.56
N VAL A 12 13.56 -13.58 -9.48
CA VAL A 12 12.69 -13.03 -8.45
C VAL A 12 12.60 -11.52 -8.63
N VAL A 13 11.39 -11.01 -8.85
CA VAL A 13 11.11 -9.59 -9.06
C VAL A 13 9.82 -9.17 -8.37
N ASP A 14 9.62 -7.88 -8.16
CA ASP A 14 8.32 -7.36 -7.73
C ASP A 14 7.30 -7.63 -8.85
N ALA A 15 6.15 -8.23 -8.51
CA ALA A 15 5.11 -8.56 -9.47
C ALA A 15 4.53 -7.30 -10.15
N SER A 16 4.54 -6.16 -9.44
CA SER A 16 4.09 -4.88 -10.00
C SER A 16 5.02 -4.33 -11.09
N CYS A 17 6.26 -4.82 -11.15
CA CYS A 17 7.24 -4.44 -12.17
C CYS A 17 7.16 -5.30 -13.43
N ILE A 18 6.36 -6.37 -13.47
CA ILE A 18 6.26 -7.25 -14.63
C ILE A 18 5.32 -6.60 -15.65
N MET A 19 5.81 -6.34 -16.86
CA MET A 19 5.05 -5.70 -17.93
C MET A 19 4.50 -6.71 -18.94
N ALA A 20 5.35 -7.66 -19.35
CA ALA A 20 4.99 -8.75 -20.26
C ALA A 20 5.95 -9.92 -20.09
N MET A 21 5.50 -11.14 -20.40
CA MET A 21 6.33 -12.35 -20.36
C MET A 21 5.87 -13.36 -21.43
N THR A 22 6.79 -14.21 -21.89
CA THR A 22 6.44 -15.34 -22.77
C THR A 22 5.60 -16.38 -22.02
N VAL A 23 4.67 -17.03 -22.71
CA VAL A 23 3.76 -18.06 -22.15
C VAL A 23 4.51 -19.27 -21.56
N THR A 24 5.74 -19.51 -22.03
CA THR A 24 6.61 -20.60 -21.54
C THR A 24 7.17 -20.34 -20.15
N ILE A 25 7.11 -19.10 -19.64
CA ILE A 25 7.61 -18.75 -18.32
C ILE A 25 6.57 -19.12 -17.25
N ASN A 26 7.00 -19.85 -16.23
CA ASN A 26 6.17 -20.12 -15.06
C ASN A 26 6.25 -18.95 -14.07
N LEU A 27 5.11 -18.31 -13.77
CA LEU A 27 5.00 -17.23 -12.79
C LEU A 27 4.32 -17.72 -11.51
N GLN A 28 4.99 -17.58 -10.37
CA GLN A 28 4.42 -17.78 -9.05
C GLN A 28 4.37 -16.47 -8.27
N VAL A 29 3.17 -16.03 -7.91
CA VAL A 29 2.95 -14.81 -7.14
C VAL A 29 2.89 -15.16 -5.64
N LYS A 30 3.75 -14.51 -4.85
CA LYS A 30 3.81 -14.63 -3.39
C LYS A 30 3.51 -13.30 -2.75
N TYR A 31 2.49 -13.29 -1.88
CA TYR A 31 2.15 -12.13 -1.08
C TYR A 31 2.96 -12.16 0.22
N SER A 32 3.92 -11.24 0.35
CA SER A 32 4.74 -11.11 1.55
C SER A 32 4.19 -9.99 2.44
N GLY A 33 3.33 -10.32 3.39
CA GLY A 33 3.00 -9.39 4.49
C GLY A 33 1.63 -9.62 5.16
N PRO A 34 1.47 -9.16 6.42
CA PRO A 34 0.18 -9.14 7.10
C PRO A 34 -0.73 -8.09 6.46
N MET A 35 -1.99 -8.50 6.18
CA MET A 35 -3.06 -7.66 5.63
C MET A 35 -3.22 -6.31 6.36
N ARG A 36 -2.86 -6.28 7.66
CA ARG A 36 -2.89 -5.07 8.51
C ARG A 36 -2.07 -3.90 7.94
N ARG A 37 -0.93 -4.16 7.25
CA ARG A 37 -0.11 -3.09 6.65
C ARG A 37 -0.82 -2.38 5.49
N ALA A 38 -1.68 -3.08 4.75
CA ALA A 38 -2.46 -2.51 3.67
C ALA A 38 -3.41 -1.40 4.15
N VAL A 39 -4.00 -1.57 5.33
CA VAL A 39 -5.01 -0.66 5.89
C VAL A 39 -4.37 0.59 6.48
N PHE A 40 -3.17 0.48 7.07
CA PHE A 40 -2.47 1.61 7.68
C PHE A 40 -1.49 2.33 6.73
N GLY A 41 -1.59 2.09 5.41
CA GLY A 41 -0.81 2.80 4.40
C GLY A 41 0.66 2.36 4.28
N GLY A 42 0.99 1.15 4.72
CA GLY A 42 2.30 0.53 4.49
C GLY A 42 2.38 -0.12 3.10
N ASP A 43 3.57 -0.11 2.49
CA ASP A 43 3.78 -0.68 1.16
C ASP A 43 3.68 -2.22 1.18
N ASN A 44 2.68 -2.75 0.47
CA ASN A 44 2.53 -4.19 0.26
C ASN A 44 3.42 -4.64 -0.90
N HIS A 45 4.46 -5.41 -0.59
CA HIS A 45 5.33 -5.99 -1.61
C HIS A 45 4.75 -7.32 -2.07
N VAL A 46 4.48 -7.43 -3.38
CA VAL A 46 4.05 -8.66 -4.03
C VAL A 46 5.24 -9.19 -4.81
N THR A 47 5.73 -10.37 -4.46
CA THR A 47 6.92 -10.95 -5.09
C THR A 47 6.50 -11.97 -6.14
N GLY A 48 6.94 -11.76 -7.38
CA GLY A 48 6.80 -12.72 -8.47
C GLY A 48 8.09 -13.54 -8.64
N VAL A 49 7.95 -14.86 -8.66
CA VAL A 49 9.04 -15.79 -9.04
C VAL A 49 8.75 -16.29 -10.45
N LEU A 50 9.63 -15.95 -11.39
CA LEU A 50 9.56 -16.32 -12.79
C LEU A 50 10.57 -17.46 -13.05
N THR A 51 10.15 -18.53 -13.71
CA THR A 51 11.04 -19.64 -14.10
C THR A 51 10.98 -19.84 -15.60
N GLY A 52 12.14 -19.82 -16.27
CA GLY A 52 12.27 -19.96 -17.72
C GLY A 52 11.98 -21.37 -18.26
N PRO A 53 12.03 -21.55 -19.59
CA PRO A 53 12.65 -20.65 -20.56
C PRO A 53 11.72 -19.55 -21.11
N GLY A 54 12.29 -18.41 -21.54
CA GLY A 54 11.57 -17.37 -22.29
C GLY A 54 12.02 -15.94 -22.00
N ILE A 55 11.31 -14.96 -22.56
CA ILE A 55 11.64 -13.53 -22.40
C ILE A 55 10.65 -12.87 -21.44
N VAL A 56 11.16 -12.07 -20.51
CA VAL A 56 10.38 -11.21 -19.63
C VAL A 56 10.77 -9.73 -19.79
N PHE A 57 9.76 -8.87 -19.79
CA PHE A 57 9.88 -7.42 -19.82
C PHE A 57 9.51 -6.86 -18.44
N ILE A 58 10.47 -6.17 -17.84
CA ILE A 58 10.38 -5.63 -16.48
C ILE A 58 10.50 -4.10 -16.52
N GLN A 59 9.62 -3.42 -15.81
CA GLN A 59 9.65 -1.99 -15.55
C GLN A 59 10.51 -1.71 -14.31
N SER A 60 11.36 -0.67 -14.36
CA SER A 60 12.23 -0.30 -13.24
C SER A 60 11.47 0.34 -12.08
N LEU A 61 10.52 1.22 -12.40
CA LEU A 61 9.68 1.91 -11.44
C LEU A 61 8.21 1.74 -11.86
N PRO A 62 7.42 0.91 -11.17
CA PRO A 62 6.02 0.69 -11.52
C PRO A 62 5.21 1.96 -11.26
N PHE A 63 4.18 2.19 -12.09
CA PHE A 63 3.40 3.44 -12.08
C PHE A 63 2.84 3.79 -10.69
N HIS A 64 2.39 2.79 -9.93
CA HIS A 64 1.88 2.99 -8.56
C HIS A 64 2.93 3.59 -7.61
N ARG A 65 4.20 3.14 -7.70
CA ARG A 65 5.28 3.71 -6.88
C ARG A 65 5.59 5.15 -7.32
N LEU A 66 5.54 5.43 -8.62
CA LEU A 66 5.70 6.79 -9.13
C LEU A 66 4.59 7.71 -8.62
N SER A 67 3.33 7.30 -8.74
CA SER A 67 2.18 8.09 -8.31
C SER A 67 2.20 8.34 -6.80
N GLN A 68 2.55 7.34 -5.99
CA GLN A 68 2.75 7.53 -4.54
C GLN A 68 3.87 8.52 -4.24
N ARG A 69 4.99 8.48 -4.96
CA ARG A 69 6.10 9.44 -4.78
C ARG A 69 5.67 10.86 -5.15
N ILE A 70 4.95 11.02 -6.26
CA ILE A 70 4.38 12.31 -6.67
C ILE A 70 3.37 12.78 -5.62
N ALA A 71 2.45 11.93 -5.18
CA ALA A 71 1.46 12.26 -4.17
C ALA A 71 2.11 12.70 -2.85
N ARG A 72 3.17 12.02 -2.39
CA ARG A 72 3.93 12.41 -1.19
C ARG A 72 4.75 13.69 -1.39
N ALA A 73 5.21 13.97 -2.60
CA ALA A 73 5.97 15.18 -2.90
C ALA A 73 5.07 16.42 -3.06
N VAL A 74 3.87 16.24 -3.59
CA VAL A 74 2.89 17.31 -3.86
C VAL A 74 1.97 17.54 -2.66
N ALA A 75 1.58 16.49 -1.94
CA ALA A 75 0.89 16.62 -0.67
C ALA A 75 1.92 16.88 0.43
N SER A 76 2.08 18.14 0.82
CA SER A 76 2.89 18.57 1.96
C SER A 76 2.69 17.67 3.20
N PRO A 77 3.76 17.22 3.88
CA PRO A 77 3.62 16.46 5.11
C PRO A 77 3.37 17.44 6.27
N SER A 78 2.13 17.65 6.68
CA SER A 78 1.90 18.38 7.93
C SER A 78 0.79 17.88 8.84
N MET A 79 -0.02 16.88 8.44
CA MET A 79 -1.14 16.45 9.30
C MET A 79 -1.15 14.98 9.71
N ARG A 80 -0.34 14.10 9.11
CA ARG A 80 -0.54 12.65 9.25
C ARG A 80 0.20 11.98 10.42
N GLU A 81 1.11 12.68 11.09
CA GLU A 81 1.99 12.07 12.10
C GLU A 81 1.91 12.71 13.48
N ASN A 82 0.97 13.64 13.71
CA ASN A 82 0.80 14.21 15.05
C ASN A 82 -0.20 13.36 15.84
N PRO A 83 0.25 12.47 16.77
CA PRO A 83 -0.68 11.71 17.61
C PRO A 83 -1.60 12.62 18.42
N ARG A 84 -1.18 13.88 18.68
CA ARG A 84 -2.00 14.88 19.35
C ARG A 84 -3.24 15.28 18.53
N PHE A 85 -3.21 15.20 17.20
CA PHE A 85 -4.36 15.54 16.34
C PHE A 85 -5.50 14.53 16.49
N PHE A 86 -5.19 13.23 16.48
CA PHE A 86 -6.18 12.18 16.70
C PHE A 86 -6.74 12.22 18.13
N VAL A 87 -5.87 12.46 19.11
CA VAL A 87 -6.30 12.66 20.51
C VAL A 87 -7.22 13.88 20.62
N GLN A 88 -6.92 14.98 19.94
CA GLN A 88 -7.72 16.20 19.96
C GLN A 88 -9.09 16.01 19.30
N ILE A 89 -9.17 15.27 18.19
CA ILE A 89 -10.45 14.88 17.58
C ILE A 89 -11.27 14.00 18.53
N ALA A 90 -10.65 13.00 19.15
CA ALA A 90 -11.33 12.12 20.11
C ALA A 90 -11.87 12.89 21.32
N VAL A 91 -11.08 13.81 21.87
CA VAL A 91 -11.50 14.69 22.99
C VAL A 91 -12.65 15.59 22.57
N PHE A 92 -12.63 16.15 21.35
CA PHE A 92 -13.73 16.98 20.85
C PHE A 92 -15.06 16.20 20.79
N PHE A 93 -15.04 14.97 20.24
CA PHE A 93 -16.24 14.13 20.20
C PHE A 93 -16.71 13.69 21.59
N LEU A 94 -15.79 13.41 22.51
CA LEU A 94 -16.12 13.11 23.91
C LEU A 94 -16.83 14.31 24.56
N LEU A 95 -16.29 15.53 24.42
CA LEU A 95 -16.88 16.74 24.99
C LEU A 95 -18.24 17.06 24.36
N ALA A 96 -18.36 16.92 23.03
CA ALA A 96 -19.63 17.11 22.34
C ALA A 96 -20.70 16.12 22.82
N TYR A 97 -20.33 14.85 23.00
CA TYR A 97 -21.22 13.83 23.55
C TYR A 97 -21.69 14.18 24.96
N VAL A 98 -20.76 14.53 25.86
CA VAL A 98 -21.09 14.93 27.24
C VAL A 98 -22.02 16.14 27.26
N MET A 99 -21.75 17.15 26.43
CA MET A 99 -22.60 18.34 26.31
C MET A 99 -24.02 17.99 25.85
N ILE A 100 -24.16 17.16 24.81
CA ILE A 100 -25.47 16.74 24.27
C ILE A 100 -26.26 15.95 25.31
N VAL A 101 -25.62 14.98 25.98
CA VAL A 101 -26.28 14.16 27.00
C VAL A 101 -26.68 15.01 28.20
N SER A 102 -25.83 15.93 28.65
CA SER A 102 -26.16 16.87 29.72
C SER A 102 -27.31 17.79 29.32
N SER A 103 -27.36 18.24 28.07
CA SER A 103 -28.48 19.05 27.57
C SER A 103 -29.78 18.26 27.58
N LEU A 104 -29.79 17.02 27.10
CA LEU A 104 -31.01 16.18 27.12
C LEU A 104 -31.50 15.96 28.55
N PHE A 105 -30.62 15.55 29.46
CA PHE A 105 -30.97 15.36 30.88
C PHE A 105 -31.51 16.64 31.54
N LEU A 106 -31.00 17.81 31.17
CA LEU A 106 -31.48 19.10 31.69
C LEU A 106 -32.81 19.54 31.07
N THR A 107 -33.21 18.96 29.94
CA THR A 107 -34.49 19.28 29.26
C THR A 107 -35.62 18.36 29.71
N ASP A 108 -35.29 17.19 30.26
CA ASP A 108 -36.24 16.18 30.80
C ASP A 108 -36.55 16.37 32.31
N VAL A 109 -35.98 17.37 32.98
CA VAL A 109 -36.27 17.79 34.37
C VAL A 109 -37.09 19.07 34.38
#